data_AF-A0A8H6C9Q4-F1
#
_entry.id   AF-A0A8H6C9Q4-F1
#
_cell.length_a   1.000
_cell.length_b   1.000
_cell.length_c   1.000
_cell.angle_alpha   90.00
_cell.angle_beta   90.00
_cell.angle_gamma   90.00
#
_symmetry.space_group_name_H-M   'P 1'
#
loop_
_entity.id
_entity.type
_entity.pdbx_description
1 polymer ?
#
loop_
_entity_poly.entity_id
_entity_poly.type
_entity_poly.pdbx_seq_one_letter_code
_entity_poly.pdbx_strand_id
1 'polypeptide(L)'
;MRAYADSEKFPFLPSGRMITLKNRPVQGAVLLITFIFLTISLYSLGRGREAGESALDHYKERFSKSAGIQSKAKEAKEAKEAKRLYAEELLQRPLATDLTSIPKLFHQSWMNSTLPAKFEEWSHSCRQANPDWEWVLWTDEDNMNLVKKYAPWFASTYDALHSEIYRADTARNIYMHVFGGVYADLDTECVGPYEEMFAEYNTSMIVHNKPPSESDHFDKSGQRMGLQPTQVDEESRPKSTATGLDIPSSAEGERKVFLGRMGTDEDYVHSIPNAWMGSTPGHPFWVLPLESCEQHIGSGAQPEYLTGPPALYDRVRDYRDEYDHGRGEKMDDHYGKGSWRNLYPPSRDHQKLPPQSMVVLPFWEVYPYSWERDGEAYRMLCWVTQDTFSAAMCKHVLGLDHWGSHSITYWSHSWSVDGHWGEHMDALNKPTETPDGDENDEESAQAKQED
;
A
#
# COMPACT_ATOMS: atom_id res chain seq x y z
N MET A 1 17.58 -29.41 1.31
CA MET A 1 18.47 -30.33 0.56
C MET A 1 19.55 -29.51 -0.13
N ARG A 2 20.74 -30.09 -0.28
CA ARG A 2 22.03 -29.49 -0.67
C ARG A 2 22.06 -28.70 -2.00
N ALA A 3 22.80 -27.58 -2.00
CA ALA A 3 23.88 -27.15 -2.92
C ALA A 3 23.95 -25.60 -2.84
N TYR A 4 25.05 -24.87 -2.67
CA TYR A 4 26.43 -24.99 -3.15
C TYR A 4 27.37 -24.24 -2.18
N ALA A 5 28.59 -24.76 -2.00
CA ALA A 5 29.74 -24.08 -1.40
C ALA A 5 30.96 -24.21 -2.35
N ASP A 6 31.91 -23.28 -2.19
CA ASP A 6 33.23 -23.12 -2.84
C ASP A 6 33.23 -22.54 -4.28
N SER A 7 34.04 -21.54 -4.64
CA SER A 7 35.45 -21.33 -4.28
C SER A 7 35.95 -19.89 -4.58
N GLU A 8 37.00 -19.50 -3.86
CA GLU A 8 37.77 -18.26 -3.88
C GLU A 8 38.53 -17.95 -5.20
N LYS A 9 38.90 -16.67 -5.39
CA LYS A 9 40.27 -16.22 -5.77
C LYS A 9 40.41 -14.68 -5.87
N PHE A 10 41.23 -14.11 -4.97
CA PHE A 10 41.84 -12.77 -5.08
C PHE A 10 43.22 -12.86 -5.76
N PRO A 11 43.67 -11.86 -6.53
CA PRO A 11 45.06 -11.74 -6.94
C PRO A 11 45.85 -10.69 -6.12
N PHE A 12 47.04 -11.11 -5.67
CA PHE A 12 48.16 -10.31 -5.18
C PHE A 12 48.84 -9.50 -6.30
N LEU A 13 49.52 -8.38 -5.98
CA LEU A 13 50.79 -7.88 -6.58
C LEU A 13 51.34 -6.65 -5.76
N PRO A 14 52.62 -6.20 -5.90
CA PRO A 14 53.57 -6.24 -4.78
C PRO A 14 54.34 -4.93 -4.44
N SER A 15 55.01 -4.95 -3.28
CA SER A 15 56.25 -4.25 -2.83
C SER A 15 56.70 -2.94 -3.49
N GLY A 16 56.78 -1.86 -2.69
CA GLY A 16 57.46 -0.59 -3.02
C GLY A 16 58.51 -0.18 -1.98
N ARG A 17 59.71 0.18 -2.46
CA ARG A 17 60.93 0.55 -1.73
C ARG A 17 60.84 1.86 -0.94
N MET A 18 61.58 1.91 0.18
CA MET A 18 61.96 3.13 0.91
C MET A 18 62.81 4.08 0.06
N ILE A 19 62.42 5.36 0.01
CA ILE A 19 63.28 6.48 -0.37
C ILE A 19 63.25 7.50 0.77
N THR A 20 64.40 7.69 1.42
CA THR A 20 64.66 8.78 2.36
C THR A 20 64.98 10.07 1.60
N LEU A 21 64.23 11.15 1.86
CA LEU A 21 64.61 12.52 1.50
C LEU A 21 64.55 13.43 2.74
N LYS A 22 65.66 14.14 2.97
CA LYS A 22 65.92 15.02 4.11
C LYS A 22 65.14 16.35 4.02
N ASN A 23 64.62 16.74 5.18
CA ASN A 23 64.03 18.01 5.63
C ASN A 23 64.41 19.33 4.92
N ARG A 24 63.38 20.17 4.66
CA ARG A 24 63.30 21.64 4.87
C ARG A 24 61.82 22.08 5.12
N PRO A 25 61.53 23.24 5.73
CA PRO A 25 60.57 23.36 6.83
C PRO A 25 59.11 23.60 6.41
N VAL A 26 58.19 22.78 6.93
CA VAL A 26 56.74 22.92 6.78
C VAL A 26 56.13 23.26 8.14
N GLN A 27 56.31 24.50 8.61
CA GLN A 27 55.63 24.98 9.83
C GLN A 27 54.60 26.09 9.56
N GLY A 28 54.61 26.74 8.39
CA GLY A 28 53.61 27.75 8.04
C GLY A 28 52.31 27.19 7.44
N ALA A 29 52.38 26.11 6.65
CA ALA A 29 51.22 25.57 5.93
C ALA A 29 50.27 24.74 6.81
N VAL A 30 50.78 24.10 7.86
CA VAL A 30 49.97 23.25 8.77
C VAL A 30 49.06 24.09 9.66
N LEU A 31 49.50 25.28 10.08
CA LEU A 31 48.73 26.21 10.93
C LEU A 31 47.56 26.86 10.18
N LEU A 32 47.71 27.14 8.88
CA LEU A 32 46.63 27.73 8.08
C LEU A 32 45.53 26.70 7.77
N ILE A 33 45.92 25.45 7.46
CA ILE A 33 44.98 24.37 7.16
C ILE A 33 44.19 23.98 8.41
N THR A 34 44.83 23.88 9.58
CA THR A 34 44.14 23.56 10.84
C THR A 34 43.14 24.64 11.25
N PHE A 35 43.41 25.92 10.99
CA PHE A 35 42.47 27.01 11.30
C PHE A 35 41.22 26.96 10.40
N ILE A 36 41.39 26.67 9.10
CA ILE A 36 40.27 26.53 8.17
C ILE A 36 39.38 25.34 8.56
N PHE A 37 39.97 24.18 8.89
CA PHE A 37 39.20 23.01 9.35
C PHE A 37 38.48 23.25 10.68
N LEU A 38 39.07 24.00 11.63
CA LEU A 38 38.40 24.34 12.89
C LEU A 38 37.20 25.27 12.67
N THR A 39 37.35 26.27 11.79
CA THR A 39 36.25 27.21 11.49
C THR A 39 35.08 26.54 10.76
N ILE A 40 35.36 25.63 9.81
CA ILE A 40 34.32 24.85 9.14
C ILE A 40 33.65 23.88 10.13
N SER A 41 34.41 23.23 11.02
CA SER A 41 33.86 22.31 12.02
C SER A 41 32.98 23.04 13.04
N LEU A 42 33.37 24.23 13.50
CA LEU A 42 32.58 25.06 14.42
C LEU A 42 31.32 25.63 13.76
N TYR A 43 31.39 25.99 12.47
CA TYR A 43 30.22 26.44 11.71
C TYR A 43 29.20 25.29 11.46
N SER A 44 29.70 24.09 11.16
CA SER A 44 28.87 22.88 11.01
C SER A 44 28.24 22.43 12.34
N LEU A 45 28.95 22.58 13.47
CA LEU A 45 28.43 22.32 14.81
C LEU A 45 27.35 23.33 15.23
N GLY A 46 27.46 24.59 14.81
CA GLY A 46 26.44 25.63 15.06
C GLY A 46 25.13 25.36 14.32
N ARG A 47 25.19 25.02 13.03
CA ARG A 47 24.01 24.66 12.22
C ARG A 47 23.35 23.34 12.65
N GLY A 48 24.15 22.36 13.08
CA GLY A 48 23.64 21.10 13.61
C GLY A 48 22.87 21.26 14.92
N ARG A 49 23.19 22.28 15.72
CA ARG A 49 22.52 22.54 16.99
C ARG A 49 21.17 23.22 16.84
N GLU A 50 21.05 24.22 15.96
CA GLU A 50 19.75 24.87 15.66
C GLU A 50 18.79 23.93 14.91
N ALA A 51 19.28 23.11 13.99
CA ALA A 51 18.48 22.07 13.33
C ALA A 51 18.05 20.97 14.32
N GLY A 52 18.91 20.62 15.28
CA GLY A 52 18.62 19.64 16.33
C GLY A 52 17.60 20.13 17.37
N GLU A 53 17.63 21.41 17.76
CA GLU A 53 16.65 21.99 18.69
C GLU A 53 15.25 22.12 18.05
N SER A 54 15.17 22.51 16.76
CA SER A 54 13.92 22.53 15.98
C SER A 54 13.28 21.13 15.84
N ALA A 55 14.10 20.11 15.55
CA ALA A 55 13.62 18.72 15.48
C ALA A 55 13.18 18.18 16.85
N LEU A 56 13.86 18.58 17.93
CA LEU A 56 13.53 18.17 19.29
C LEU A 56 12.22 18.78 19.81
N ASP A 57 11.90 20.01 19.40
CA ASP A 57 10.63 20.63 19.78
C ASP A 57 9.45 20.07 18.96
N HIS A 58 9.67 19.75 17.68
CA HIS A 58 8.70 18.98 16.87
C HIS A 58 8.47 17.57 17.46
N TYR A 59 9.54 16.93 17.97
CA TYR A 59 9.51 15.63 18.66
C TYR A 59 8.69 15.68 19.96
N LYS A 60 8.86 16.70 20.81
CA LYS A 60 8.07 16.85 22.05
C LYS A 60 6.58 17.07 21.78
N GLU A 61 6.25 17.78 20.70
CA GLU A 61 4.86 18.00 20.28
C GLU A 61 4.19 16.70 19.80
N ARG A 62 4.89 15.89 18.99
CA ARG A 62 4.39 14.59 18.49
C ARG A 62 4.27 13.56 19.63
N PHE A 63 5.21 13.56 20.59
CA PHE A 63 5.16 12.69 21.78
C PHE A 63 3.99 13.02 22.71
N SER A 64 3.68 14.31 22.91
CA SER A 64 2.49 14.72 23.68
C SER A 64 1.18 14.34 22.99
N LYS A 65 1.13 14.34 21.65
CA LYS A 65 -0.02 13.86 20.88
C LYS A 65 -0.19 12.34 20.99
N SER A 66 0.90 11.57 20.86
CA SER A 66 0.88 10.10 21.00
C SER A 66 0.49 9.63 22.41
N ALA A 67 1.02 10.27 23.46
CA ALA A 67 0.62 10.00 24.84
C ALA A 67 -0.86 10.35 25.11
N GLY A 68 -1.39 11.37 24.43
CA GLY A 68 -2.82 11.72 24.46
C GLY A 68 -3.72 10.67 23.78
N ILE A 69 -3.24 10.03 22.71
CA ILE A 69 -3.94 8.97 21.97
C ILE A 69 -4.05 7.70 22.81
N GLN A 70 -2.99 7.31 23.53
CA GLN A 70 -3.00 6.14 24.41
C GLN A 70 -4.02 6.26 25.56
N SER A 71 -4.32 7.47 26.04
CA SER A 71 -5.31 7.66 27.11
C SER A 71 -6.77 7.50 26.65
N LYS A 72 -7.06 7.68 25.35
CA LYS A 72 -8.42 7.56 24.78
C LYS A 72 -8.81 6.14 24.38
N ALA A 73 -7.86 5.21 24.29
CA ALA A 73 -8.13 3.81 23.95
C ALA A 73 -8.83 3.01 25.07
N LYS A 74 -9.00 3.57 26.27
CA LYS A 74 -9.53 2.85 27.46
C LYS A 74 -11.05 2.98 27.67
N GLU A 75 -11.78 3.68 26.81
CA GLU A 75 -13.26 3.72 26.85
C GLU A 75 -13.85 3.04 25.61
N ALA A 76 -13.81 1.70 25.59
CA ALA A 76 -14.43 0.88 24.55
C ALA A 76 -15.96 0.87 24.70
N LYS A 77 -16.59 1.93 24.18
CA LYS A 77 -17.90 1.80 23.50
C LYS A 77 -17.63 0.94 22.27
N GLU A 78 -18.39 -0.14 22.04
CA GLU A 78 -18.21 -1.09 20.91
C GLU A 78 -17.52 -0.43 19.72
N ALA A 79 -16.24 -0.78 19.50
CA ALA A 79 -15.41 -0.10 18.52
C ALA A 79 -16.08 -0.28 17.15
N LYS A 80 -16.54 0.83 16.56
CA LYS A 80 -17.06 0.83 15.20
C LYS A 80 -15.94 0.30 14.29
N GLU A 81 -16.24 -0.64 13.41
CA GLU A 81 -15.31 -1.18 12.42
C GLU A 81 -15.85 -0.96 11.00
N ALA A 82 -14.97 -1.04 10.00
CA ALA A 82 -15.34 -0.97 8.59
C ALA A 82 -16.42 -2.02 8.26
N LYS A 83 -17.50 -1.57 7.62
CA LYS A 83 -18.62 -2.47 7.30
C LYS A 83 -18.22 -3.40 6.15
N ARG A 84 -18.51 -4.70 6.27
CA ARG A 84 -18.41 -5.63 5.14
C ARG A 84 -19.31 -5.20 3.98
N LEU A 85 -18.72 -5.14 2.79
CA LEU A 85 -19.36 -4.98 1.50
C LEU A 85 -19.03 -6.21 0.66
N TYR A 86 -20.05 -6.93 0.21
CA TYR A 86 -19.83 -8.09 -0.65
C TYR A 86 -19.33 -7.65 -2.04
N ALA A 87 -18.43 -8.43 -2.63
CA ALA A 87 -17.88 -8.14 -3.95
C ALA A 87 -18.99 -8.02 -5.01
N GLU A 88 -20.00 -8.90 -4.98
CA GLU A 88 -21.18 -8.80 -5.87
C GLU A 88 -21.92 -7.46 -5.76
N GLU A 89 -22.04 -6.90 -4.56
CA GLU A 89 -22.67 -5.60 -4.33
C GLU A 89 -21.79 -4.48 -4.88
N LEU A 90 -20.48 -4.52 -4.63
CA LEU A 90 -19.54 -3.54 -5.17
C LEU A 90 -19.53 -3.56 -6.70
N LEU A 91 -19.54 -4.75 -7.31
CA LEU A 91 -19.62 -4.91 -8.76
C LEU A 91 -20.88 -4.25 -9.33
N GLN A 92 -21.98 -4.14 -8.57
CA GLN A 92 -23.23 -3.49 -9.04
C GLN A 92 -23.24 -1.97 -8.83
N ARG A 93 -22.29 -1.40 -8.09
CA ARG A 93 -22.23 0.03 -7.84
C ARG A 93 -21.79 0.80 -9.09
N PRO A 94 -22.26 2.05 -9.27
CA PRO A 94 -21.71 2.93 -10.27
C PRO A 94 -20.23 3.22 -9.95
N LEU A 95 -19.40 3.31 -10.99
CA LEU A 95 -17.99 3.68 -10.84
C LEU A 95 -17.86 5.10 -10.27
N ALA A 96 -16.73 5.37 -9.63
CA ALA A 96 -16.43 6.67 -9.05
C ALA A 96 -16.33 7.74 -10.16
N THR A 97 -16.91 8.91 -9.92
CA THR A 97 -16.79 10.07 -10.81
C THR A 97 -15.69 11.03 -10.38
N ASP A 98 -15.35 11.02 -9.08
CA ASP A 98 -14.15 11.68 -8.55
C ASP A 98 -12.95 10.76 -8.77
N LEU A 99 -12.04 11.20 -9.63
CA LEU A 99 -10.80 10.48 -9.95
C LEU A 99 -9.60 11.01 -9.14
N THR A 100 -9.80 11.92 -8.20
CA THR A 100 -8.72 12.62 -7.49
C THR A 100 -8.70 12.34 -5.98
N SER A 101 -9.76 11.74 -5.45
CA SER A 101 -9.83 11.22 -4.09
C SER A 101 -9.72 9.70 -4.06
N ILE A 102 -9.15 9.15 -3.00
CA ILE A 102 -9.14 7.70 -2.74
C ILE A 102 -10.50 7.27 -2.16
N PRO A 103 -11.22 6.33 -2.78
CA PRO A 103 -12.43 5.79 -2.20
C PRO A 103 -12.15 5.04 -0.89
N LYS A 104 -12.98 5.22 0.13
CA LYS A 104 -12.89 4.54 1.44
C LYS A 104 -13.31 3.06 1.33
N LEU A 105 -12.55 2.31 0.51
CA LEU A 105 -12.69 0.89 0.25
C LEU A 105 -11.39 0.18 0.66
N PHE A 106 -11.51 -0.87 1.48
CA PHE A 106 -10.40 -1.73 1.86
C PHE A 106 -10.59 -3.12 1.26
N HIS A 107 -9.69 -3.53 0.38
CA HIS A 107 -9.74 -4.76 -0.38
C HIS A 107 -8.76 -5.79 0.18
N GLN A 108 -9.23 -7.01 0.39
CA GLN A 108 -8.39 -8.17 0.67
C GLN A 108 -8.90 -9.34 -0.18
N SER A 109 -8.05 -10.34 -0.46
CA SER A 109 -8.44 -11.49 -1.29
C SER A 109 -8.11 -12.80 -0.60
N TRP A 110 -8.99 -13.79 -0.75
CA TRP A 110 -8.77 -15.16 -0.31
C TRP A 110 -9.47 -16.14 -1.24
N MET A 111 -9.13 -17.43 -1.19
CA MET A 111 -9.81 -18.42 -2.03
C MET A 111 -11.33 -18.48 -1.81
N ASN A 112 -11.78 -18.21 -0.59
CA ASN A 112 -13.19 -18.23 -0.21
C ASN A 112 -13.47 -17.28 0.98
N SER A 113 -14.71 -17.27 1.48
CA SER A 113 -15.12 -16.36 2.55
C SER A 113 -14.74 -16.79 3.98
N THR A 114 -14.05 -17.91 4.15
CA THR A 114 -13.64 -18.46 5.45
C THR A 114 -12.15 -18.21 5.67
N LEU A 115 -11.84 -17.26 6.54
CA LEU A 115 -10.46 -16.90 6.86
C LEU A 115 -9.90 -17.79 7.99
N PRO A 116 -8.60 -18.15 7.93
CA PRO A 116 -7.85 -18.61 9.10
C PRO A 116 -7.92 -17.60 10.26
N ALA A 117 -7.81 -18.09 11.49
CA ALA A 117 -7.98 -17.27 12.71
C ALA A 117 -7.08 -16.01 12.72
N LYS A 118 -5.79 -16.15 12.39
CA LYS A 118 -4.86 -15.00 12.34
C LYS A 118 -5.20 -14.01 11.23
N PHE A 119 -5.66 -14.50 10.08
CA PHE A 119 -6.09 -13.63 8.97
C PHE A 119 -7.37 -12.85 9.33
N GLU A 120 -8.32 -13.47 10.03
CA GLU A 120 -9.49 -12.75 10.55
C GLU A 120 -9.08 -11.69 11.58
N GLU A 121 -8.14 -12.00 12.48
CA GLU A 121 -7.62 -11.06 13.47
C GLU A 121 -6.95 -9.83 12.82
N TRP A 122 -6.05 -10.04 11.87
CA TRP A 122 -5.35 -8.95 11.17
C TRP A 122 -6.28 -8.18 10.21
N SER A 123 -7.22 -8.86 9.57
CA SER A 123 -8.29 -8.19 8.81
C SER A 123 -9.11 -7.29 9.74
N HIS A 124 -9.51 -7.79 10.91
CA HIS A 124 -10.26 -7.04 11.90
C HIS A 124 -9.49 -5.81 12.41
N SER A 125 -8.17 -5.88 12.64
CA SER A 125 -7.39 -4.70 13.02
C SER A 125 -7.44 -3.61 11.93
N CYS A 126 -7.39 -3.99 10.65
CA CYS A 126 -7.58 -3.07 9.53
C CYS A 126 -8.99 -2.46 9.46
N ARG A 127 -10.03 -3.23 9.76
CA ARG A 127 -11.41 -2.71 9.85
C ARG A 127 -11.57 -1.74 11.01
N GLN A 128 -10.94 -2.01 12.16
CA GLN A 128 -10.98 -1.12 13.32
C GLN A 128 -10.18 0.18 13.11
N ALA A 129 -9.03 0.10 12.44
CA ALA A 129 -8.21 1.26 12.12
C ALA A 129 -8.90 2.21 11.12
N ASN A 130 -9.84 1.70 10.32
CA ASN A 130 -10.53 2.45 9.25
C ASN A 130 -12.07 2.33 9.38
N PRO A 131 -12.67 2.80 10.49
CA PRO A 131 -14.02 2.39 10.92
C PRO A 131 -15.19 2.99 10.12
N ASP A 132 -14.94 3.99 9.27
CA ASP A 132 -15.92 4.60 8.37
C ASP A 132 -15.78 4.13 6.91
N TRP A 133 -14.93 3.13 6.68
CA TRP A 133 -14.72 2.52 5.37
C TRP A 133 -15.66 1.33 5.16
N GLU A 134 -15.63 0.79 3.93
CA GLU A 134 -16.21 -0.51 3.60
C GLU A 134 -15.10 -1.51 3.28
N TRP A 135 -15.25 -2.73 3.79
CA TRP A 135 -14.29 -3.83 3.60
C TRP A 135 -14.82 -4.86 2.63
N VAL A 136 -14.01 -5.21 1.63
CA VAL A 136 -14.35 -6.20 0.60
C VAL A 136 -13.34 -7.34 0.66
N LEU A 137 -13.83 -8.54 0.96
CA LEU A 137 -13.09 -9.79 0.79
C LEU A 137 -13.47 -10.41 -0.55
N TRP A 138 -12.51 -10.46 -1.47
CA TRP A 138 -12.66 -11.05 -2.81
C TRP A 138 -12.35 -12.53 -2.77
N THR A 139 -13.28 -13.36 -3.27
CA THR A 139 -13.03 -14.79 -3.51
C THR A 139 -12.46 -15.05 -4.90
N ASP A 140 -11.97 -16.27 -5.16
CA ASP A 140 -11.53 -16.65 -6.52
C ASP A 140 -12.68 -16.51 -7.55
N GLU A 141 -13.92 -16.82 -7.14
CA GLU A 141 -15.11 -16.61 -7.96
C GLU A 141 -15.38 -15.12 -8.21
N ASP A 142 -15.27 -14.28 -7.17
CA ASP A 142 -15.45 -12.83 -7.32
C ASP A 142 -14.40 -12.21 -8.25
N ASN A 143 -13.16 -12.69 -8.17
CA ASN A 143 -12.07 -12.25 -9.03
C ASN A 143 -12.32 -12.58 -10.50
N MET A 144 -12.84 -13.79 -10.77
CA MET A 144 -13.28 -14.15 -12.11
C MET A 144 -14.42 -13.26 -12.61
N ASN A 145 -15.41 -12.96 -11.75
CA ASN A 145 -16.53 -12.09 -12.09
C ASN A 145 -16.09 -10.64 -12.36
N LEU A 146 -15.12 -10.14 -11.60
CA LEU A 146 -14.48 -8.84 -11.82
C LEU A 146 -13.82 -8.77 -13.20
N VAL A 147 -13.00 -9.77 -13.55
CA VAL A 147 -12.30 -9.82 -14.85
C VAL A 147 -13.30 -9.86 -15.99
N LYS A 148 -14.30 -10.74 -15.93
CA LYS A 148 -15.34 -10.84 -16.97
C LYS A 148 -16.08 -9.53 -17.18
N LYS A 149 -16.31 -8.77 -16.10
CA LYS A 149 -17.06 -7.50 -16.16
C LYS A 149 -16.22 -6.33 -16.67
N TYR A 150 -15.00 -6.16 -16.14
CA TYR A 150 -14.22 -4.94 -16.34
C TYR A 150 -12.99 -5.12 -17.24
N ALA A 151 -12.49 -6.35 -17.39
CA ALA A 151 -11.38 -6.69 -18.27
C ALA A 151 -11.70 -7.89 -19.20
N PRO A 152 -12.83 -7.89 -19.93
CA PRO A 152 -13.23 -9.03 -20.77
C PRO A 152 -12.21 -9.37 -21.87
N TRP A 153 -11.44 -8.38 -22.33
CA TRP A 153 -10.36 -8.55 -23.29
C TRP A 153 -9.20 -9.39 -22.71
N PHE A 154 -9.02 -9.40 -21.38
CA PHE A 154 -8.00 -10.16 -20.66
C PHE A 154 -8.47 -11.53 -20.18
N ALA A 155 -9.77 -11.82 -20.27
CA ALA A 155 -10.36 -12.99 -19.61
C ALA A 155 -9.68 -14.31 -20.02
N SER A 156 -9.34 -14.47 -21.31
CA SER A 156 -8.61 -15.66 -21.79
C SER A 156 -7.19 -15.75 -21.22
N THR A 157 -6.51 -14.62 -21.06
CA THR A 157 -5.18 -14.54 -20.46
C THR A 157 -5.25 -14.89 -18.97
N TYR A 158 -6.24 -14.34 -18.26
CA TYR A 158 -6.50 -14.64 -16.85
C TYR A 158 -6.82 -16.12 -16.60
N ASP A 159 -7.66 -16.72 -17.45
CA ASP A 159 -7.97 -18.16 -17.40
C ASP A 159 -6.72 -19.02 -17.60
N ALA A 160 -5.82 -18.60 -18.49
CA ALA A 160 -4.58 -19.31 -18.82
C ALA A 160 -3.46 -19.16 -17.75
N LEU A 161 -3.65 -18.33 -16.73
CA LEU A 161 -2.70 -18.23 -15.61
C LEU A 161 -2.59 -19.56 -14.87
N HIS A 162 -1.37 -19.91 -14.46
CA HIS A 162 -1.04 -21.26 -14.03
C HIS A 162 -1.74 -21.68 -12.72
N SER A 163 -1.86 -20.75 -11.76
CA SER A 163 -2.46 -21.02 -10.46
C SER A 163 -3.13 -19.77 -9.87
N GLU A 164 -3.90 -19.94 -8.78
CA GLU A 164 -4.70 -18.87 -8.18
C GLU A 164 -3.86 -17.70 -7.65
N ILE A 165 -2.60 -17.92 -7.26
CA ILE A 165 -1.74 -16.82 -6.82
C ILE A 165 -1.47 -15.81 -7.95
N TYR A 166 -1.26 -16.30 -9.19
CA TYR A 166 -1.11 -15.42 -10.36
C TYR A 166 -2.39 -14.61 -10.60
N ARG A 167 -3.53 -15.26 -10.42
CA ARG A 167 -4.87 -14.68 -10.60
C ARG A 167 -5.15 -13.62 -9.53
N ALA A 168 -4.78 -13.85 -8.27
CA ALA A 168 -4.90 -12.90 -7.18
C ALA A 168 -3.94 -11.69 -7.34
N ASP A 169 -2.69 -11.95 -7.73
CA ASP A 169 -1.68 -10.92 -8.08
C ASP A 169 -2.15 -10.02 -9.23
N THR A 170 -2.89 -10.60 -10.19
CA THR A 170 -3.44 -9.84 -11.31
C THR A 170 -4.70 -9.07 -10.92
N ALA A 171 -5.64 -9.70 -10.20
CA ALA A 171 -6.92 -9.12 -9.83
C ALA A 171 -6.77 -7.84 -8.99
N ARG A 172 -5.76 -7.77 -8.11
CA ARG A 172 -5.51 -6.59 -7.29
C ARG A 172 -5.20 -5.32 -8.09
N ASN A 173 -4.54 -5.44 -9.24
CA ASN A 173 -4.37 -4.31 -10.17
C ASN A 173 -5.72 -3.83 -10.74
N ILE A 174 -6.65 -4.77 -11.00
CA ILE A 174 -7.99 -4.45 -11.48
C ILE A 174 -8.81 -3.75 -10.38
N TYR A 175 -8.70 -4.14 -9.11
CA TYR A 175 -9.35 -3.39 -8.01
C TYR A 175 -8.90 -1.94 -8.01
N MET A 176 -7.58 -1.71 -8.07
CA MET A 176 -7.00 -0.37 -8.02
C MET A 176 -7.38 0.47 -9.23
N HIS A 177 -7.43 -0.11 -10.44
CA HIS A 177 -7.88 0.60 -11.63
C HIS A 177 -9.38 0.93 -11.57
N VAL A 178 -10.21 -0.06 -11.22
CA VAL A 178 -11.68 0.02 -11.35
C VAL A 178 -12.31 0.74 -10.17
N PHE A 179 -11.87 0.52 -8.94
CA PHE A 179 -12.50 1.09 -7.75
C PHE A 179 -11.59 2.04 -6.98
N GLY A 180 -10.27 1.98 -7.19
CA GLY A 180 -9.32 2.67 -6.32
C GLY A 180 -9.34 2.06 -4.91
N GLY A 181 -9.11 2.89 -3.89
CA GLY A 181 -9.09 2.46 -2.50
C GLY A 181 -7.74 1.92 -2.07
N VAL A 182 -7.74 1.01 -1.09
CA VAL A 182 -6.54 0.36 -0.57
C VAL A 182 -6.71 -1.15 -0.69
N TYR A 183 -5.69 -1.83 -1.22
CA TYR A 183 -5.53 -3.27 -1.13
C TYR A 183 -4.43 -3.61 -0.12
N ALA A 184 -4.62 -4.67 0.67
CA ALA A 184 -3.57 -5.28 1.47
C ALA A 184 -3.74 -6.81 1.52
N ASP A 185 -2.64 -7.55 1.62
CA ASP A 185 -2.69 -9.00 1.86
C ASP A 185 -3.25 -9.30 3.27
N LEU A 186 -3.76 -10.52 3.47
CA LEU A 186 -4.41 -10.93 4.73
C LEU A 186 -3.44 -11.11 5.90
N ASP A 187 -2.14 -11.16 5.64
CA ASP A 187 -1.10 -11.13 6.66
C ASP A 187 -0.67 -9.71 7.05
N THR A 188 -1.45 -8.69 6.68
CA THR A 188 -1.27 -7.29 7.07
C THR A 188 -2.08 -6.95 8.32
N GLU A 189 -1.41 -6.53 9.38
CA GLU A 189 -2.02 -5.88 10.54
C GLU A 189 -1.96 -4.36 10.38
N CYS A 190 -3.09 -3.68 10.50
CA CYS A 190 -3.12 -2.22 10.53
C CYS A 190 -3.00 -1.72 11.97
N VAL A 191 -2.06 -0.80 12.18
CA VAL A 191 -1.74 -0.20 13.48
C VAL A 191 -2.11 1.28 13.55
N GLY A 192 -2.56 1.87 12.43
CA GLY A 192 -3.05 3.24 12.35
C GLY A 192 -3.96 3.49 11.15
N PRO A 193 -4.72 4.59 11.13
CA PRO A 193 -5.63 4.94 10.03
C PRO A 193 -4.85 5.36 8.79
N TYR A 194 -5.27 4.89 7.60
CA TYR A 194 -4.64 5.34 6.35
C TYR A 194 -5.02 6.77 5.95
N GLU A 195 -6.07 7.35 6.56
CA GLU A 195 -6.46 8.74 6.33
C GLU A 195 -5.34 9.73 6.64
N GLU A 196 -4.64 9.49 7.75
CA GLU A 196 -3.53 10.33 8.19
C GLU A 196 -2.36 10.23 7.19
N MET A 197 -2.06 9.02 6.73
CA MET A 197 -1.03 8.75 5.72
C MET A 197 -1.31 9.49 4.41
N PHE A 198 -2.50 9.35 3.83
CA PHE A 198 -2.83 10.00 2.56
C PHE A 198 -2.89 11.53 2.66
N ALA A 199 -3.25 12.07 3.82
CA ALA A 199 -3.24 13.50 4.07
C ALA A 199 -1.83 14.11 3.96
N GLU A 200 -0.77 13.39 4.38
CA GLU A 200 0.62 13.84 4.23
C GLU A 200 1.03 14.04 2.76
N TYR A 201 0.38 13.32 1.85
CA TYR A 201 0.60 13.40 0.41
C TYR A 201 -0.41 14.30 -0.32
N ASN A 202 -1.19 15.12 0.40
CA ASN A 202 -2.25 15.97 -0.17
C ASN A 202 -3.26 15.17 -1.01
N THR A 203 -3.71 14.03 -0.48
CA THR A 203 -4.73 13.19 -1.12
C THR A 203 -5.93 13.05 -0.21
N SER A 204 -7.08 13.53 -0.68
CA SER A 204 -8.35 13.38 0.01
C SER A 204 -8.91 11.97 -0.16
N MET A 205 -9.84 11.62 0.73
CA MET A 205 -10.62 10.38 0.64
C MET A 205 -12.11 10.67 0.57
N ILE A 206 -12.85 9.77 -0.07
CA ILE A 206 -14.29 9.92 -0.30
C ILE A 206 -15.03 8.60 -0.11
N VAL A 207 -16.29 8.65 0.30
CA VAL A 207 -17.15 7.46 0.33
C VAL A 207 -17.40 7.00 -1.12
N HIS A 208 -17.24 5.71 -1.41
CA HIS A 208 -17.52 5.19 -2.74
C HIS A 208 -19.02 5.33 -3.09
N ASN A 209 -19.30 5.60 -4.36
CA ASN A 209 -20.67 5.75 -4.85
C ASN A 209 -21.52 4.52 -4.51
N LYS A 210 -22.70 4.75 -3.92
CA LYS A 210 -23.70 3.70 -3.67
C LYS A 210 -24.69 3.62 -4.84
N PRO A 211 -25.37 2.49 -5.05
CA PRO A 211 -26.46 2.43 -6.00
C PRO A 211 -27.54 3.44 -5.58
N PRO A 212 -28.28 4.05 -6.52
CA PRO A 212 -29.48 4.79 -6.17
C PRO A 212 -30.39 3.91 -5.31
N SER A 213 -30.81 4.42 -4.16
CA SER A 213 -31.79 3.73 -3.32
C SER A 213 -33.15 3.67 -4.04
N GLU A 214 -34.01 2.71 -3.70
CA GLU A 214 -35.38 2.71 -4.25
C GLU A 214 -36.08 4.05 -4.00
N SER A 215 -35.81 4.72 -2.87
CA SER A 215 -36.31 6.06 -2.57
C SER A 215 -35.80 7.16 -3.50
N ASP A 216 -34.65 7.01 -4.14
CA ASP A 216 -34.13 7.97 -5.12
C ASP A 216 -34.89 7.92 -6.45
N HIS A 217 -35.67 6.86 -6.66
CA HIS A 217 -36.60 6.73 -7.79
C HIS A 217 -37.98 7.31 -7.51
N PHE A 218 -38.21 7.93 -6.35
CA PHE A 218 -39.47 8.59 -6.03
C PHE A 218 -39.23 10.07 -5.77
N ASP A 219 -40.08 10.92 -6.36
CA ASP A 219 -40.05 12.34 -6.02
C ASP A 219 -40.57 12.60 -4.59
N LYS A 220 -40.48 13.85 -4.11
CA LYS A 220 -40.97 14.26 -2.77
C LYS A 220 -42.48 14.07 -2.59
N SER A 221 -43.23 13.69 -3.62
CA SER A 221 -44.65 13.34 -3.59
C SER A 221 -44.91 11.82 -3.66
N GLY A 222 -43.87 10.99 -3.70
CA GLY A 222 -43.98 9.53 -3.71
C GLY A 222 -44.33 8.95 -5.09
N GLN A 223 -44.10 9.69 -6.18
CA GLN A 223 -44.34 9.20 -7.54
C GLN A 223 -43.07 8.60 -8.13
N ARG A 224 -43.18 7.36 -8.66
CA ARG A 224 -42.07 6.63 -9.27
C ARG A 224 -41.60 7.37 -10.53
N MET A 225 -40.39 7.92 -10.50
CA MET A 225 -39.70 8.47 -11.66
C MET A 225 -39.37 7.32 -12.61
N GLY A 226 -40.18 7.14 -13.65
CA GLY A 226 -39.97 6.11 -14.66
C GLY A 226 -38.69 6.38 -15.45
N LEU A 227 -37.89 5.33 -15.67
CA LEU A 227 -36.84 5.32 -16.69
C LEU A 227 -37.51 5.46 -18.06
N GLN A 228 -37.59 6.69 -18.56
CA GLN A 228 -37.78 6.94 -19.99
C GLN A 228 -36.42 7.22 -20.62
N PRO A 229 -36.14 6.71 -21.84
CA PRO A 229 -34.96 7.11 -22.60
C PRO A 229 -35.08 8.61 -22.89
N THR A 230 -34.23 9.43 -22.27
CA THR A 230 -34.22 10.86 -22.52
C THR A 230 -33.73 11.14 -23.93
N GLN A 231 -34.64 11.48 -24.84
CA GLN A 231 -34.31 12.40 -25.92
C GLN A 231 -34.11 13.77 -25.29
N VAL A 232 -32.91 14.34 -25.46
CA VAL A 232 -32.59 15.67 -24.95
C VAL A 232 -33.03 16.67 -26.01
N ASP A 233 -34.19 17.30 -25.78
CA ASP A 233 -34.57 18.51 -26.51
C ASP A 233 -33.78 19.70 -25.94
N GLU A 234 -33.04 20.34 -26.84
CA GLU A 234 -32.06 21.38 -26.59
C GLU A 234 -32.73 22.76 -26.66
N GLU A 235 -33.51 23.17 -25.64
CA GLU A 235 -33.85 24.59 -25.49
C GLU A 235 -34.43 24.95 -24.11
N SER A 236 -33.55 25.19 -23.13
CA SER A 236 -33.77 26.19 -22.05
C SER A 236 -32.65 26.12 -21.01
N ARG A 237 -31.60 26.93 -21.17
CA ARG A 237 -30.71 27.30 -20.06
C ARG A 237 -30.61 28.82 -19.96
N PRO A 238 -30.78 29.41 -18.76
CA PRO A 238 -30.68 30.86 -18.59
C PRO A 238 -29.23 31.32 -18.74
N LYS A 239 -29.03 32.43 -19.46
CA LYS A 239 -27.73 33.09 -19.62
C LYS A 239 -27.32 33.73 -18.28
N SER A 240 -26.29 33.19 -17.66
CA SER A 240 -25.64 33.78 -16.48
C SER A 240 -24.43 34.60 -16.93
N THR A 241 -24.61 35.93 -16.94
CA THR A 241 -23.52 36.90 -16.97
C THR A 241 -23.00 37.12 -15.55
N ALA A 242 -21.80 36.63 -15.25
CA ALA A 242 -21.03 37.11 -14.11
C ALA A 242 -19.55 37.14 -14.48
N THR A 243 -18.98 38.33 -14.31
CA THR A 243 -17.65 38.78 -14.69
C THR A 243 -16.55 38.19 -13.82
N GLY A 244 -15.35 38.13 -14.41
CA GLY A 244 -14.13 37.52 -13.89
C GLY A 244 -13.77 37.84 -12.44
N LEU A 245 -13.31 36.77 -11.79
CA LEU A 245 -12.35 36.78 -10.70
C LEU A 245 -11.46 35.57 -10.95
N ASP A 246 -10.22 35.82 -11.34
CA ASP A 246 -9.21 34.80 -11.61
C ASP A 246 -8.93 34.01 -10.32
N ILE A 247 -9.41 32.77 -10.28
CA ILE A 247 -9.05 31.79 -9.27
C ILE A 247 -7.68 31.21 -9.69
N PRO A 248 -6.65 31.19 -8.82
CA PRO A 248 -5.35 30.61 -9.17
C PRO A 248 -5.50 29.12 -9.55
N SER A 249 -4.97 28.73 -10.70
CA SER A 249 -5.07 27.37 -11.28
C SER A 249 -4.18 26.33 -10.58
N SER A 250 -4.04 26.37 -9.25
CA SER A 250 -3.16 25.50 -8.47
C SER A 250 -3.89 24.54 -7.53
N ALA A 251 -5.19 24.30 -7.75
CA ALA A 251 -6.04 23.47 -6.89
C ALA A 251 -6.81 22.39 -7.68
N GLU A 252 -6.24 21.88 -8.77
CA GLU A 252 -6.79 20.69 -9.43
C GLU A 252 -6.18 19.46 -8.77
N GLY A 253 -7.04 18.61 -8.19
CA GLY A 253 -6.62 17.33 -7.60
C GLY A 253 -5.95 16.43 -8.63
N GLU A 254 -5.18 15.45 -8.16
CA GLU A 254 -4.38 14.57 -9.00
C GLU A 254 -4.81 13.11 -8.83
N ARG A 255 -4.82 12.35 -9.93
CA ARG A 255 -4.92 10.89 -9.89
C ARG A 255 -3.61 10.33 -9.33
N LYS A 256 -3.66 9.52 -8.27
CA LYS A 256 -2.45 9.00 -7.63
C LYS A 256 -2.44 7.48 -7.51
N VAL A 257 -1.23 6.94 -7.62
CA VAL A 257 -0.86 5.59 -7.18
C VAL A 257 0.01 5.69 -5.94
N PHE A 258 -0.25 4.83 -4.97
CA PHE A 258 0.57 4.64 -3.77
C PHE A 258 1.03 3.19 -3.73
N LEU A 259 2.34 2.99 -3.60
CA LEU A 259 2.96 1.69 -3.44
C LEU A 259 3.83 1.72 -2.20
N GLY A 260 3.83 0.64 -1.42
CA GLY A 260 4.75 0.53 -0.29
C GLY A 260 6.17 0.21 -0.78
N ARG A 261 7.16 0.59 0.02
CA ARG A 261 8.56 0.20 -0.18
C ARG A 261 8.99 -0.76 0.92
N MET A 262 9.69 -1.81 0.55
CA MET A 262 10.26 -2.77 1.47
C MET A 262 11.78 -2.59 1.56
N GLY A 263 12.27 -2.27 2.76
CA GLY A 263 13.69 -2.03 3.01
C GLY A 263 14.22 -0.74 2.37
N THR A 264 15.54 -0.56 2.45
CA THR A 264 16.23 0.67 2.01
C THR A 264 16.88 0.58 0.63
N ASP A 265 17.05 -0.64 0.11
CA ASP A 265 17.64 -0.86 -1.21
C ASP A 265 16.61 -0.60 -2.30
N GLU A 266 16.75 0.52 -3.02
CA GLU A 266 15.81 0.90 -4.06
C GLU A 266 15.97 0.09 -5.35
N ASP A 267 17.14 -0.52 -5.57
CA ASP A 267 17.46 -1.27 -6.79
C ASP A 267 17.08 -2.75 -6.67
N TYR A 268 16.69 -3.19 -5.48
CA TYR A 268 16.25 -4.55 -5.25
C TYR A 268 14.87 -4.80 -5.88
N VAL A 269 14.76 -5.86 -6.68
CA VAL A 269 13.56 -6.14 -7.49
C VAL A 269 12.30 -6.50 -6.68
N HIS A 270 12.44 -6.87 -5.41
CA HIS A 270 11.29 -7.04 -4.50
C HIS A 270 11.15 -5.86 -3.51
N SER A 271 11.85 -4.74 -3.73
CA SER A 271 11.72 -3.54 -2.89
C SER A 271 10.36 -2.84 -3.02
N ILE A 272 9.56 -3.19 -4.04
CA ILE A 272 8.18 -2.72 -4.21
C ILE A 272 7.26 -3.95 -4.22
N PRO A 273 6.81 -4.41 -3.02
CA PRO A 273 5.88 -5.52 -2.92
C PRO A 273 4.50 -5.14 -3.46
N ASN A 274 3.81 -6.09 -4.09
CA ASN A 274 2.43 -5.95 -4.52
C ASN A 274 1.42 -6.36 -3.43
N ALA A 275 1.85 -6.46 -2.16
CA ALA A 275 1.05 -6.89 -1.01
C ALA A 275 0.29 -5.73 -0.32
N TRP A 276 0.52 -4.48 -0.75
CA TRP A 276 -0.16 -3.28 -0.27
C TRP A 276 -0.12 -2.23 -1.36
N MET A 277 -1.27 -1.68 -1.70
CA MET A 277 -1.43 -0.70 -2.78
C MET A 277 -2.54 0.28 -2.44
N GLY A 278 -2.39 1.54 -2.81
CA GLY A 278 -3.43 2.56 -2.72
C GLY A 278 -3.61 3.26 -4.05
N SER A 279 -4.83 3.64 -4.42
CA SER A 279 -5.03 4.42 -5.63
C SER A 279 -6.33 5.21 -5.68
N THR A 280 -6.29 6.32 -6.41
CA THR A 280 -7.48 6.94 -6.99
C THR A 280 -8.00 6.08 -8.16
N PRO A 281 -9.32 6.02 -8.38
CA PRO A 281 -9.89 5.23 -9.47
C PRO A 281 -9.45 5.76 -10.84
N GLY A 282 -9.34 4.84 -11.81
CA GLY A 282 -9.04 5.16 -13.21
C GLY A 282 -7.59 5.58 -13.50
N HIS A 283 -6.66 5.39 -12.55
CA HIS A 283 -5.24 5.63 -12.84
C HIS A 283 -4.72 4.60 -13.86
N PRO A 284 -4.13 5.03 -15.00
CA PRO A 284 -3.76 4.11 -16.10
C PRO A 284 -2.55 3.23 -15.79
N PHE A 285 -1.73 3.56 -14.79
CA PHE A 285 -0.64 2.69 -14.31
C PHE A 285 -1.07 1.23 -14.11
N TRP A 286 -2.24 0.99 -13.54
CA TRP A 286 -2.73 -0.36 -13.24
C TRP A 286 -3.05 -1.22 -14.47
N VAL A 287 -3.03 -0.61 -15.66
CA VAL A 287 -3.13 -1.33 -16.93
C VAL A 287 -1.78 -1.94 -17.35
N LEU A 288 -0.66 -1.27 -17.05
CA LEU A 288 0.68 -1.69 -17.44
C LEU A 288 1.02 -3.12 -16.99
N PRO A 289 0.75 -3.54 -15.73
CA PRO A 289 0.97 -4.93 -15.31
C PRO A 289 0.11 -5.95 -16.08
N LEU A 290 -1.13 -5.60 -16.44
CA LEU A 290 -2.03 -6.49 -17.17
C LEU A 290 -1.54 -6.73 -18.60
N GLU A 291 -1.16 -5.67 -19.32
CA GLU A 291 -0.59 -5.79 -20.67
C GLU A 291 0.74 -6.56 -20.67
N SER A 292 1.60 -6.28 -19.70
CA SER A 292 2.83 -7.03 -19.52
C SER A 292 2.56 -8.52 -19.32
N CYS A 293 1.58 -8.86 -18.47
CA CYS A 293 1.19 -10.24 -18.25
C CYS A 293 0.70 -10.90 -19.54
N GLU A 294 -0.15 -10.23 -20.32
CA GLU A 294 -0.64 -10.73 -21.62
C GLU A 294 0.48 -10.96 -22.63
N GLN A 295 1.46 -10.05 -22.69
CA GLN A 295 2.59 -10.16 -23.63
C GLN A 295 3.53 -11.33 -23.30
N HIS A 296 3.64 -11.68 -22.01
CA HIS A 296 4.62 -12.66 -21.53
C HIS A 296 3.98 -13.98 -21.08
N ILE A 297 2.65 -14.12 -21.15
CA ILE A 297 1.98 -15.37 -20.82
C ILE A 297 2.47 -16.51 -21.72
N GLY A 298 2.83 -17.64 -21.11
CA GLY A 298 3.43 -18.78 -21.83
C GLY A 298 4.96 -18.73 -21.99
N SER A 299 5.64 -17.69 -21.49
CA SER A 299 7.12 -17.63 -21.45
C SER A 299 7.76 -18.59 -20.43
N GLY A 300 6.96 -19.20 -19.54
CA GLY A 300 7.45 -20.04 -18.45
C GLY A 300 8.01 -19.27 -17.25
N ALA A 301 7.74 -17.95 -17.16
CA ALA A 301 8.15 -17.13 -16.04
C ALA A 301 7.55 -17.59 -14.70
N GLN A 302 8.35 -17.49 -13.63
CA GLN A 302 7.92 -17.71 -12.26
C GLN A 302 6.83 -16.68 -11.84
N PRO A 303 5.97 -16.98 -10.84
CA PRO A 303 4.82 -16.12 -10.49
C PRO A 303 5.20 -14.67 -10.24
N GLU A 304 6.27 -14.49 -9.47
CA GLU A 304 6.81 -13.19 -9.08
C GLU A 304 7.18 -12.31 -10.28
N TYR A 305 7.66 -12.92 -11.37
CA TYR A 305 8.13 -12.22 -12.57
C TYR A 305 7.04 -12.02 -13.62
N LEU A 306 5.89 -12.70 -13.51
CA LEU A 306 4.75 -12.49 -14.42
C LEU A 306 3.72 -11.54 -13.82
N THR A 307 3.38 -11.72 -12.54
CA THR A 307 2.28 -11.02 -11.87
C THR A 307 2.65 -10.45 -10.49
N GLY A 308 3.74 -10.93 -9.88
CA GLY A 308 4.15 -10.56 -8.52
C GLY A 308 5.09 -9.34 -8.43
N PRO A 309 5.87 -9.21 -7.32
CA PRO A 309 6.63 -7.99 -7.03
C PRO A 309 7.66 -7.58 -8.10
N PRO A 310 8.54 -8.47 -8.62
CA PRO A 310 9.42 -8.11 -9.75
C PRO A 310 8.69 -7.57 -10.98
N ALA A 311 7.54 -8.16 -11.35
CA ALA A 311 6.75 -7.66 -12.47
C ALA A 311 6.22 -6.24 -12.22
N LEU A 312 5.72 -5.98 -11.01
CA LEU A 312 5.29 -4.64 -10.59
C LEU A 312 6.45 -3.64 -10.58
N TYR A 313 7.61 -4.04 -10.03
CA TYR A 313 8.82 -3.23 -9.95
C TYR A 313 9.28 -2.73 -11.33
N ASP A 314 9.32 -3.63 -12.33
CA ASP A 314 9.66 -3.26 -13.69
C ASP A 314 8.65 -2.25 -14.28
N ARG A 315 7.34 -2.43 -14.04
CA ARG A 315 6.33 -1.47 -14.50
C ARG A 315 6.41 -0.12 -13.80
N VAL A 316 6.82 -0.07 -12.54
CA VAL A 316 7.10 1.19 -11.82
C VAL A 316 8.26 1.93 -12.49
N ARG A 317 9.34 1.23 -12.85
CA ARG A 317 10.47 1.82 -13.57
C ARG A 317 10.03 2.37 -14.93
N ASP A 318 9.30 1.58 -15.71
CA ASP A 318 8.77 2.02 -17.00
C ASP A 318 7.88 3.27 -16.84
N TYR A 319 7.03 3.31 -15.82
CA TYR A 319 6.21 4.48 -15.51
C TYR A 319 7.04 5.74 -15.25
N ARG A 320 8.06 5.63 -14.40
CA ARG A 320 8.96 6.73 -14.04
C ARG A 320 9.76 7.23 -15.24
N ASP A 321 10.25 6.31 -16.05
CA ASP A 321 11.09 6.61 -17.20
C ASP A 321 10.30 7.22 -18.36
N GLU A 322 9.05 6.81 -18.57
CA GLU A 322 8.26 7.21 -19.74
C GLU A 322 7.22 8.30 -19.46
N TYR A 323 6.53 8.24 -18.31
CA TYR A 323 5.30 9.00 -18.05
C TYR A 323 5.40 10.00 -16.89
N ASP A 324 6.32 9.79 -15.95
CA ASP A 324 6.58 10.77 -14.90
C ASP A 324 7.24 12.05 -15.47
N HIS A 325 7.31 13.10 -14.65
CA HIS A 325 7.86 14.42 -14.97
C HIS A 325 7.02 15.20 -16.00
N GLY A 326 5.70 15.24 -15.80
CA GLY A 326 4.77 16.02 -16.64
C GLY A 326 4.43 15.37 -17.99
N ARG A 327 4.74 14.07 -18.16
CA ARG A 327 4.43 13.30 -19.37
C ARG A 327 3.20 12.39 -19.21
N GLY A 328 2.43 12.56 -18.13
CA GLY A 328 1.24 11.75 -17.87
C GLY A 328 0.21 11.76 -18.99
N GLU A 329 0.09 12.88 -19.72
CA GLU A 329 -0.76 12.97 -20.92
C GLU A 329 -0.41 11.96 -22.00
N LYS A 330 0.87 11.58 -22.15
CA LYS A 330 1.28 10.53 -23.09
C LYS A 330 0.68 9.17 -22.71
N MET A 331 0.60 8.91 -21.41
CA MET A 331 -0.02 7.71 -20.88
C MET A 331 -1.52 7.74 -21.16
N ASP A 332 -2.18 8.86 -20.84
CA ASP A 332 -3.60 9.03 -21.13
C ASP A 332 -3.90 8.93 -22.64
N ASP A 333 -3.00 9.40 -23.50
CA ASP A 333 -3.13 9.26 -24.96
C ASP A 333 -2.95 7.81 -25.44
N HIS A 334 -2.02 7.08 -24.84
CA HIS A 334 -1.75 5.67 -25.16
C HIS A 334 -2.94 4.80 -24.74
N TYR A 335 -3.32 4.90 -23.48
CA TYR A 335 -4.40 4.09 -22.88
C TYR A 335 -5.80 4.63 -23.22
N GLY A 336 -5.92 5.89 -23.60
CA GLY A 336 -7.18 6.51 -24.05
C GLY A 336 -7.63 6.13 -25.46
N LYS A 337 -6.79 5.39 -26.21
CA LYS A 337 -7.08 4.89 -27.57
C LYS A 337 -7.34 3.37 -27.63
N GLY A 338 -7.11 2.64 -26.54
CA GLY A 338 -7.26 1.17 -26.46
C GLY A 338 -8.59 0.68 -25.85
N SER A 339 -8.75 -0.64 -25.72
CA SER A 339 -9.93 -1.32 -25.16
C SER A 339 -10.27 -0.91 -23.71
N TRP A 340 -9.32 -0.27 -23.03
CA TRP A 340 -9.39 0.29 -21.68
C TRP A 340 -10.33 1.49 -21.53
N ARG A 341 -10.59 2.19 -22.64
CA ARG A 341 -11.34 3.46 -22.70
C ARG A 341 -12.75 3.40 -22.08
N ASN A 342 -13.33 2.21 -21.97
CA ASN A 342 -14.76 2.05 -21.65
C ASN A 342 -15.11 2.34 -20.19
N LEU A 343 -14.17 2.28 -19.25
CA LEU A 343 -14.50 2.41 -17.83
C LEU A 343 -14.51 3.87 -17.35
N TYR A 344 -13.53 4.65 -17.83
CA TYR A 344 -13.36 6.06 -17.45
C TYR A 344 -13.16 6.94 -18.70
N PRO A 345 -14.13 7.02 -19.61
CA PRO A 345 -13.98 7.83 -20.82
C PRO A 345 -13.86 9.31 -20.45
N PRO A 346 -12.95 10.07 -21.10
CA PRO A 346 -13.00 11.52 -21.00
C PRO A 346 -14.39 12.01 -21.46
N SER A 347 -14.93 13.01 -20.76
CA SER A 347 -16.26 13.53 -21.07
C SER A 347 -16.34 13.97 -22.54
N ARG A 348 -17.55 13.93 -23.12
CA ARG A 348 -17.83 14.33 -24.52
C ARG A 348 -17.35 15.75 -24.86
N ASP A 349 -17.01 16.56 -23.86
CA ASP A 349 -16.60 17.97 -23.98
C ASP A 349 -15.07 18.19 -24.01
N HIS A 350 -14.26 17.17 -24.32
CA HIS A 350 -12.80 17.31 -24.41
C HIS A 350 -12.14 17.85 -23.12
N GLN A 351 -12.74 17.59 -21.95
CA GLN A 351 -12.12 17.96 -20.69
C GLN A 351 -10.91 17.05 -20.45
N LYS A 352 -9.74 17.66 -20.30
CA LYS A 352 -8.49 16.98 -19.98
C LYS A 352 -8.67 16.23 -18.66
N LEU A 353 -8.24 14.96 -18.60
CA LEU A 353 -8.24 14.21 -17.35
C LEU A 353 -7.36 14.93 -16.32
N PRO A 354 -7.65 14.80 -15.01
CA PRO A 354 -6.76 15.31 -13.98
C PRO A 354 -5.33 14.79 -14.19
N PRO A 355 -4.30 15.56 -13.79
CA PRO A 355 -2.92 15.08 -13.84
C PRO A 355 -2.76 13.76 -13.07
N GLN A 356 -1.63 13.09 -13.26
CA GLN A 356 -1.35 11.82 -12.61
C GLN A 356 0.06 11.76 -12.01
N SER A 357 0.20 11.09 -10.87
CA SER A 357 1.47 10.84 -10.19
C SER A 357 1.51 9.48 -9.50
N MET A 358 2.74 9.07 -9.15
CA MET A 358 3.00 7.88 -8.37
C MET A 358 3.83 8.25 -7.15
N VAL A 359 3.42 7.72 -6.01
CA VAL A 359 4.12 7.82 -4.73
C VAL A 359 4.57 6.41 -4.34
N VAL A 360 5.87 6.21 -4.21
CA VAL A 360 6.42 5.05 -3.51
C VAL A 360 6.75 5.51 -2.10
N LEU A 361 6.01 4.98 -1.13
CA LEU A 361 6.10 5.37 0.27
C LEU A 361 7.49 5.04 0.83
N PRO A 362 7.97 5.79 1.83
CA PRO A 362 9.12 5.37 2.62
C PRO A 362 8.87 4.00 3.28
N PHE A 363 9.95 3.26 3.55
CA PHE A 363 9.81 1.88 4.02
C PHE A 363 9.07 1.78 5.36
N TRP A 364 9.22 2.76 6.24
CA TRP A 364 8.64 2.73 7.58
C TRP A 364 7.12 2.89 7.64
N GLU A 365 6.44 3.33 6.58
CA GLU A 365 4.99 3.60 6.67
C GLU A 365 4.13 2.34 6.61
N VAL A 366 4.48 1.41 5.72
CA VAL A 366 3.69 0.20 5.44
C VAL A 366 4.50 -1.09 5.61
N TYR A 367 5.81 -1.07 5.31
CA TYR A 367 6.70 -2.23 5.38
C TYR A 367 7.98 -1.90 6.15
N PRO A 368 7.92 -1.75 7.48
CA PRO A 368 9.05 -1.23 8.28
C PRO A 368 10.32 -2.09 8.27
N TYR A 369 10.32 -3.20 7.52
CA TYR A 369 11.47 -4.07 7.29
C TYR A 369 11.34 -4.80 5.95
N SER A 370 12.43 -5.46 5.53
CA SER A 370 12.44 -6.33 4.35
C SER A 370 12.57 -7.81 4.68
N TRP A 371 12.16 -8.65 3.74
CA TRP A 371 12.28 -10.11 3.82
C TRP A 371 13.69 -10.65 3.57
N GLU A 372 14.65 -9.76 3.33
CA GLU A 372 15.99 -10.08 2.87
C GLU A 372 17.06 -9.54 3.81
N ARG A 373 18.29 -9.33 3.32
CA ARG A 373 19.47 -8.91 4.08
C ARG A 373 19.19 -7.83 5.13
N ASP A 374 18.39 -6.83 4.80
CA ASP A 374 18.16 -5.68 5.68
C ASP A 374 17.10 -5.96 6.77
N GLY A 375 16.40 -7.10 6.72
CA GLY A 375 15.48 -7.58 7.75
C GLY A 375 15.69 -9.01 8.24
N GLU A 376 16.80 -9.67 7.86
CA GLU A 376 17.20 -11.00 8.34
C GLU A 376 17.20 -11.09 9.88
N ALA A 377 17.58 -10.00 10.56
CA ALA A 377 17.56 -9.89 12.03
C ALA A 377 16.15 -10.04 12.64
N TYR A 378 15.10 -9.76 11.87
CA TYR A 378 13.71 -9.77 12.32
C TYR A 378 12.93 -10.99 11.79
N ARG A 379 13.48 -11.68 10.79
CA ARG A 379 12.80 -12.78 10.09
C ARG A 379 12.27 -13.85 11.03
N MET A 380 13.05 -14.28 12.03
CA MET A 380 12.61 -15.30 13.00
C MET A 380 11.49 -14.82 13.95
N LEU A 381 11.41 -13.52 14.21
CA LEU A 381 10.42 -12.94 15.13
C LEU A 381 9.11 -12.61 14.43
N CYS A 382 9.18 -12.24 13.15
CA CYS A 382 8.05 -11.78 12.35
C CYS A 382 7.51 -12.83 11.37
N TRP A 383 8.07 -14.05 11.37
CA TRP A 383 7.58 -15.17 10.56
C TRP A 383 6.58 -16.03 11.33
N VAL A 384 5.33 -16.00 10.88
CA VAL A 384 4.15 -16.57 11.53
C VAL A 384 4.24 -18.07 11.80
N THR A 385 4.99 -18.80 10.98
CA THR A 385 5.10 -20.26 11.09
C THR A 385 6.19 -20.70 12.08
N GLN A 386 6.98 -19.76 12.61
CA GLN A 386 7.96 -20.06 13.64
C GLN A 386 7.29 -20.15 15.01
N ASP A 387 7.72 -21.12 15.82
CA ASP A 387 7.25 -21.23 17.22
C ASP A 387 7.61 -20.00 18.06
N THR A 388 8.60 -19.21 17.63
CA THR A 388 9.03 -17.96 18.27
C THR A 388 8.23 -16.73 17.84
N PHE A 389 7.24 -16.89 16.97
CA PHE A 389 6.47 -15.77 16.44
C PHE A 389 5.72 -15.04 17.55
N SER A 390 5.88 -13.71 17.60
CA SER A 390 5.05 -12.84 18.43
C SER A 390 4.84 -11.52 17.71
N ALA A 391 3.60 -11.23 17.34
CA ALA A 391 3.20 -9.97 16.71
C ALA A 391 3.64 -8.77 17.57
N ALA A 392 3.40 -8.83 18.89
CA ALA A 392 3.81 -7.78 19.82
C ALA A 392 5.34 -7.55 19.81
N MET A 393 6.13 -8.62 19.87
CA MET A 393 7.60 -8.50 19.84
C MET A 393 8.11 -8.00 18.49
N CYS A 394 7.54 -8.50 17.38
CA CYS A 394 7.88 -8.03 16.04
C CYS A 394 7.66 -6.51 15.93
N LYS A 395 6.48 -6.02 16.35
CA LYS A 395 6.17 -4.58 16.36
C LYS A 395 7.10 -3.76 17.26
N HIS A 396 7.41 -4.27 18.45
CA HIS A 396 8.29 -3.61 19.41
C HIS A 396 9.71 -3.47 18.87
N VAL A 397 10.28 -4.56 18.33
CA VAL A 397 11.66 -4.59 17.83
C VAL A 397 11.82 -3.73 16.58
N LEU A 398 10.81 -3.68 15.72
CA LEU A 398 10.78 -2.81 14.55
C LEU A 398 10.50 -1.34 14.90
N GLY A 399 10.07 -1.05 16.13
CA GLY A 399 9.80 0.29 16.61
C GLY A 399 8.63 0.98 15.90
N LEU A 400 7.56 0.26 15.57
CA LEU A 400 6.41 0.82 14.83
C LEU A 400 5.85 2.09 15.49
N ASP A 401 5.76 2.10 16.83
CA ASP A 401 5.31 3.26 17.60
C ASP A 401 6.23 4.49 17.42
N HIS A 402 7.51 4.27 17.14
CA HIS A 402 8.48 5.33 16.88
C HIS A 402 8.32 5.92 15.48
N TRP A 403 8.09 5.07 14.48
CA TRP A 403 7.95 5.47 13.08
C TRP A 403 6.61 6.11 12.76
N GLY A 404 5.56 5.76 13.52
CA GLY A 404 4.18 6.08 13.14
C GLY A 404 3.74 5.29 11.92
N SER A 405 4.17 4.02 11.81
CA SER A 405 3.70 3.11 10.77
C SER A 405 2.18 3.00 10.80
N HIS A 406 1.57 2.79 9.64
CA HIS A 406 0.13 2.58 9.51
C HIS A 406 -0.21 1.08 9.43
N SER A 407 0.72 0.26 8.97
CA SER A 407 0.57 -1.19 8.94
C SER A 407 1.90 -1.92 9.01
N ILE A 408 1.81 -3.22 9.23
CA ILE A 408 2.91 -4.19 9.16
C ILE A 408 2.37 -5.48 8.52
N THR A 409 3.22 -6.19 7.77
CA THR A 409 2.94 -7.54 7.27
C THR A 409 3.74 -8.55 8.08
N TYR A 410 3.19 -9.75 8.27
CA TYR A 410 3.89 -10.88 8.87
C TYR A 410 4.17 -11.95 7.83
N TRP A 411 5.32 -12.63 7.94
CA TRP A 411 5.67 -13.62 6.93
C TRP A 411 4.75 -14.82 7.09
N SER A 412 3.76 -15.00 6.23
CA SER A 412 2.89 -16.17 6.28
C SER A 412 3.36 -17.29 5.34
N HIS A 413 3.91 -16.94 4.17
CA HIS A 413 4.24 -17.88 3.09
C HIS A 413 3.07 -18.84 2.81
N SER A 414 1.82 -18.35 2.84
CA SER A 414 0.65 -19.22 2.73
C SER A 414 0.50 -19.88 1.35
N TRP A 415 1.28 -19.48 0.33
CA TRP A 415 1.13 -19.91 -1.05
C TRP A 415 2.34 -20.66 -1.61
N SER A 416 2.05 -21.60 -2.51
CA SER A 416 2.98 -22.31 -3.39
C SER A 416 2.42 -22.32 -4.82
N VAL A 417 3.25 -22.73 -5.78
CA VAL A 417 2.80 -22.94 -7.18
C VAL A 417 1.65 -23.95 -7.25
N ASP A 418 1.65 -24.94 -6.35
CA ASP A 418 0.67 -26.04 -6.28
C ASP A 418 -0.50 -25.78 -5.31
N GLY A 419 -0.62 -24.56 -4.76
CA GLY A 419 -1.66 -24.18 -3.78
C GLY A 419 -1.10 -23.89 -2.38
N HIS A 420 -1.93 -23.94 -1.34
CA HIS A 420 -1.50 -23.62 0.03
C HIS A 420 -0.65 -24.71 0.67
N TRP A 421 0.40 -24.31 1.41
CA TRP A 421 1.18 -25.24 2.23
C TRP A 421 0.41 -25.64 3.48
N GLY A 422 0.03 -26.91 3.61
CA GLY A 422 -0.79 -27.41 4.73
C GLY A 422 -0.24 -27.06 6.12
N GLU A 423 1.08 -27.20 6.33
CA GLU A 423 1.72 -26.87 7.62
C GLU A 423 1.66 -25.37 7.96
N HIS A 424 1.70 -24.49 6.95
CA HIS A 424 1.57 -23.04 7.17
C HIS A 424 0.12 -22.67 7.51
N MET A 425 -0.85 -23.38 6.92
CA MET A 425 -2.27 -23.19 7.23
C MET A 425 -2.58 -23.58 8.68
N ASP A 426 -1.95 -24.61 9.23
CA ASP A 426 -2.11 -24.97 10.65
C ASP A 426 -1.62 -23.85 11.57
N ALA A 427 -0.48 -23.22 11.26
CA ALA A 427 0.04 -22.09 12.01
C ALA A 427 -0.87 -20.84 11.92
N LEU A 428 -1.60 -20.66 10.81
CA LEU A 428 -2.56 -19.57 10.61
C LEU A 428 -3.91 -19.80 11.30
N ASN A 429 -4.27 -21.06 11.53
CA ASN A 429 -5.51 -21.44 12.23
C ASN A 429 -5.37 -21.41 13.76
N LYS A 430 -4.14 -21.43 14.30
CA LYS A 430 -3.90 -21.24 15.74
C LYS A 430 -4.22 -19.80 16.13
N PRO A 431 -5.06 -19.55 17.15
CA PRO A 431 -5.23 -18.22 17.72
C PRO A 431 -3.89 -17.65 18.18
N THR A 432 -3.76 -16.32 18.18
CA THR A 432 -2.66 -15.66 18.89
C THR A 432 -2.80 -15.96 20.39
N GLU A 433 -1.74 -16.52 20.99
CA GLU A 433 -1.68 -16.66 22.44
C GLU A 433 -1.64 -15.26 23.04
N THR A 434 -2.70 -14.87 23.75
CA THR A 434 -2.66 -13.69 24.61
C THR A 434 -1.58 -13.93 25.66
N PRO A 435 -0.61 -13.02 25.86
CA PRO A 435 0.30 -13.13 26.99
C PRO A 435 -0.56 -13.22 28.25
N ASP A 436 -0.40 -14.32 28.97
CA ASP A 436 -1.17 -14.62 30.18
C ASP A 436 -1.28 -13.39 31.07
N GLY A 437 -2.54 -13.11 31.45
CA GLY A 437 -2.82 -12.23 32.56
C GLY A 437 -2.09 -12.73 33.80
N ASP A 438 -1.68 -11.76 34.62
CA ASP A 438 -1.05 -11.97 35.92
C ASP A 438 -1.57 -13.22 36.65
N GLU A 439 -0.63 -14.03 37.12
CA GLU A 439 -0.80 -15.04 38.15
C GLU A 439 -1.76 -14.52 39.24
N ASN A 440 -2.98 -15.08 39.35
CA ASN A 440 -3.79 -15.23 40.57
C ASN A 440 -5.22 -15.69 40.22
N ASP A 441 -5.41 -16.97 39.88
CA ASP A 441 -6.75 -17.60 39.87
C ASP A 441 -6.69 -19.08 40.34
N GLU A 442 -5.78 -19.40 41.26
CA GLU A 442 -5.76 -20.70 41.97
C GLU A 442 -6.63 -20.72 43.24
N GLU A 443 -7.41 -19.67 43.55
CA GLU A 443 -8.23 -19.60 44.77
C GLU A 443 -9.76 -19.72 44.55
N SER A 444 -10.23 -20.13 43.36
CA SER A 444 -11.67 -20.36 43.10
C SER A 444 -12.07 -21.81 42.87
N ALA A 445 -11.17 -22.79 43.05
CA ALA A 445 -11.46 -24.22 42.85
C ALA A 445 -11.69 -25.03 44.15
N GLN A 446 -11.74 -24.40 45.33
CA GLN A 446 -11.90 -25.10 46.63
C GLN A 446 -13.22 -24.84 47.38
N ALA A 447 -14.26 -24.35 46.71
CA ALA A 447 -15.57 -24.10 47.33
C ALA A 447 -16.73 -24.80 46.61
N LYS A 448 -16.58 -26.08 46.26
CA LYS A 448 -17.71 -26.98 45.90
C LYS A 448 -17.39 -28.44 46.26
N GLN A 449 -17.10 -28.69 47.53
CA GLN A 449 -17.11 -30.06 48.05
C GLN A 449 -17.43 -30.07 49.54
N GLU A 450 -18.59 -29.54 49.92
CA GLU A 450 -19.25 -29.80 51.20
C GLU A 450 -20.70 -29.29 51.08
N ASP A 451 -21.60 -30.20 50.66
CA ASP A 451 -22.99 -30.32 51.10
C ASP A 451 -23.64 -31.58 50.49
#